data_AF-A0A8X6J278-F1
#
_entry.id   AF-A0A8X6J278-F1
#
_cell.length_a   1.000
_cell.length_b   1.000
_cell.length_c   1.000
_cell.angle_alpha   90.00
_cell.angle_beta   90.00
_cell.angle_gamma   90.00
#
_symmetry.space_group_name_H-M   'P 1'
#
loop_
_entity.id
_entity.type
_entity.pdbx_description
1 polymer ?
#
loop_
_entity_poly.entity_id
_entity_poly.type
_entity_poly.pdbx_seq_one_letter_code
_entity_poly.pdbx_strand_id
1 'polypeptide(L)'
;MHLRCMVSCTEKNGFYGEEGLKYTFANNTFTAKKPVPIAKKYEDYANSLIQMEKELNFCVVNEYRDGLDKIGLHKDNERDLNSLYPIVSFSFGARET
;
A
#
# COMPACT_ATOMS: atom_id res chain seq x y z
N MET A 1 -8.07 11.68 2.76
CA MET A 1 -7.49 11.11 4.00
C MET A 1 -7.25 9.66 3.66
N HIS A 2 -6.04 9.33 3.22
CA HIS A 2 -5.76 8.05 2.57
C HIS A 2 -4.96 7.15 3.51
N LEU A 3 -5.36 5.90 3.57
CA LEU A 3 -5.19 5.01 4.70
C LEU A 3 -4.86 3.65 4.08
N ARG A 4 -3.71 3.05 4.44
CA ARG A 4 -3.03 2.10 3.56
C ARG A 4 -3.01 0.65 4.01
N CYS A 5 -3.46 -0.22 3.10
CA CYS A 5 -3.26 -1.67 3.10
C CYS A 5 -2.15 -2.03 2.09
N MET A 6 -1.01 -2.58 2.51
CA MET A 6 0.03 -3.11 1.62
C MET A 6 -0.23 -4.59 1.34
N VAL A 7 -0.37 -4.94 0.07
CA VAL A 7 -0.59 -6.30 -0.42
C VAL A 7 0.46 -6.57 -1.49
N SER A 8 1.37 -7.52 -1.30
CA SER A 8 2.42 -7.82 -2.29
C SER A 8 1.99 -8.90 -3.30
N CYS A 9 1.79 -8.54 -4.57
CA CYS A 9 1.91 -9.46 -5.71
C CYS A 9 2.01 -8.71 -7.07
N THR A 10 3.19 -8.82 -7.69
CA THR A 10 3.64 -8.64 -9.09
C THR A 10 3.65 -7.29 -9.84
N GLU A 11 4.83 -7.01 -10.40
CA GLU A 11 5.34 -6.18 -11.53
C GLU A 11 5.10 -4.66 -11.52
N LYS A 12 6.08 -3.90 -11.02
CA LYS A 12 6.10 -2.42 -10.86
C LYS A 12 5.18 -1.92 -9.75
N ASN A 13 5.64 -0.94 -8.97
CA ASN A 13 4.85 -0.33 -7.90
C ASN A 13 3.43 0.00 -8.37
N GLY A 14 2.47 -0.79 -7.89
CA GLY A 14 1.06 -0.69 -8.25
C GLY A 14 0.35 0.17 -7.23
N PHE A 15 -0.21 1.28 -7.67
CA PHE A 15 -1.00 2.17 -6.82
C PHE A 15 -2.48 1.89 -7.08
N TYR A 16 -3.17 1.36 -6.08
CA TYR A 16 -4.59 1.03 -6.15
C TYR A 16 -5.36 1.77 -5.08
N GLY A 17 -6.62 2.10 -5.35
CA GLY A 17 -7.47 2.79 -4.40
C GLY A 17 -8.70 3.35 -5.10
N GLU A 18 -9.45 4.18 -4.40
CA GLU A 18 -10.60 4.87 -4.99
C GLU A 18 -10.19 5.72 -6.22
N GLU A 19 -11.14 5.90 -7.14
CA GLU A 19 -10.90 6.65 -8.36
C GLU A 19 -10.54 8.10 -8.05
N GLY A 20 -9.46 8.59 -8.66
CA GLY A 20 -8.99 9.96 -8.47
C GLY A 20 -8.05 10.17 -7.26
N LEU A 21 -7.78 9.12 -6.47
CA LEU A 21 -6.79 9.23 -5.40
C LEU A 21 -5.39 9.44 -5.95
N LYS A 22 -4.65 10.34 -5.30
CA LYS A 22 -3.26 10.62 -5.63
C LYS A 22 -2.39 10.33 -4.42
N TYR A 23 -1.21 9.79 -4.69
CA TYR A 23 -0.21 9.54 -3.68
C TYR A 23 1.14 10.07 -4.15
N THR A 24 1.82 10.80 -3.28
CA THR A 24 3.13 11.38 -3.59
C THR A 24 4.21 10.67 -2.80
N PHE A 25 5.15 10.03 -3.50
CA PHE A 25 6.33 9.40 -2.92
C PHE A 25 7.59 9.90 -3.61
N ALA A 26 8.57 10.34 -2.81
CA ALA A 26 9.85 10.84 -3.30
C ALA A 26 9.69 11.87 -4.47
N ASN A 27 8.79 12.85 -4.29
CA ASN A 27 8.42 13.87 -5.28
C ASN A 27 7.75 13.37 -6.57
N ASN A 28 7.38 12.09 -6.63
CA ASN A 28 6.61 11.53 -7.73
C ASN A 28 5.15 11.35 -7.29
N THR A 29 4.21 11.96 -8.02
CA THR A 29 2.78 11.79 -7.78
C THR A 29 2.22 10.69 -8.67
N PHE A 30 1.63 9.69 -8.05
CA PHE A 30 1.00 8.55 -8.70
C PHE A 30 -0.52 8.66 -8.54
N THR A 31 -1.24 8.36 -9.62
CA THR A 31 -2.71 8.28 -9.58
C THR A 31 -3.11 6.83 -9.35
N ALA A 32 -4.00 6.61 -8.38
CA ALA A 32 -4.53 5.29 -8.07
C ALA A 32 -5.32 4.73 -9.24
N LYS A 33 -5.09 3.45 -9.51
CA LYS A 33 -5.91 2.63 -10.39
C LYS A 33 -7.03 1.99 -9.57
N LYS A 34 -8.12 1.62 -10.24
CA LYS A 34 -9.21 0.86 -9.62
C LYS A 34 -8.65 -0.45 -9.00
N PRO A 35 -9.02 -0.82 -7.76
CA PRO A 35 -8.50 -2.00 -7.11
C PRO A 35 -8.86 -3.26 -7.89
N VAL A 36 -7.87 -4.13 -8.08
CA VAL A 36 -8.09 -5.49 -8.59
C VAL A 36 -8.69 -6.38 -7.49
N PRO A 37 -9.42 -7.46 -7.83
CA PRO A 37 -10.14 -8.26 -6.82
C PRO A 37 -9.30 -8.77 -5.66
N ILE A 38 -8.03 -9.14 -5.93
CA ILE A 38 -7.12 -9.61 -4.89
C ILE A 38 -6.71 -8.48 -3.93
N ALA A 39 -6.43 -7.28 -4.45
CA ALA A 39 -6.10 -6.12 -3.62
C ALA A 39 -7.29 -5.75 -2.72
N LYS A 40 -8.51 -5.76 -3.28
CA LYS A 40 -9.73 -5.48 -2.51
C LYS A 40 -9.97 -6.50 -1.39
N LYS A 41 -9.75 -7.79 -1.66
CA LYS A 41 -9.88 -8.85 -0.65
C LYS A 41 -8.99 -8.60 0.58
N TYR A 42 -7.74 -8.20 0.36
CA TYR A 42 -6.81 -7.95 1.47
C TYR A 42 -7.00 -6.58 2.11
N GLU A 43 -7.49 -5.58 1.37
CA GLU A 43 -7.99 -4.33 1.94
C GLU A 43 -9.12 -4.60 2.94
N ASP A 44 -10.14 -5.36 2.53
CA ASP A 44 -11.26 -5.75 3.39
C ASP A 44 -10.79 -6.57 4.61
N TYR A 45 -9.83 -7.49 4.39
CA TYR A 45 -9.22 -8.26 5.48
C TYR A 45 -8.47 -7.35 6.48
N ALA A 46 -7.66 -6.41 5.99
CA ALA A 46 -6.96 -5.46 6.86
C ALA A 46 -7.95 -4.58 7.64
N ASN A 47 -9.01 -4.09 6.99
CA ASN A 47 -10.08 -3.34 7.64
C ASN A 47 -10.75 -4.14 8.77
N SER A 48 -10.98 -5.45 8.55
CA SER A 48 -11.53 -6.34 9.58
C SER A 48 -10.61 -6.55 10.79
N LEU A 49 -9.29 -6.44 10.60
CA LEU A 49 -8.29 -6.60 11.66
C LEU A 49 -8.12 -5.34 12.51
N ILE A 50 -8.08 -4.17 11.87
CA ILE A 50 -7.78 -2.91 12.58
C ILE A 50 -9.02 -2.27 13.23
N GLN A 51 -10.23 -2.57 12.72
CA GLN A 51 -11.51 -2.10 13.25
C GLN A 51 -11.53 -0.60 13.59
N MET A 52 -11.05 0.23 12.67
CA MET A 52 -10.97 1.68 12.88
C MET A 52 -12.21 2.40 12.36
N GLU A 53 -12.41 3.65 12.80
CA GLU A 53 -13.54 4.49 12.35
C GLU A 53 -13.54 4.75 10.85
N LYS A 54 -12.37 4.73 10.21
CA LYS A 54 -12.21 4.84 8.77
C LYS A 54 -11.47 3.65 8.21
N GLU A 55 -11.94 3.21 7.06
CA GLU A 55 -11.35 2.13 6.29
C GLU A 55 -10.09 2.58 5.55
N LEU A 56 -9.21 1.61 5.34
CA LEU A 56 -8.13 1.64 4.36
C LEU A 56 -8.76 1.80 2.98
N ASN A 57 -8.27 2.78 2.23
CA ASN A 57 -8.80 3.19 0.92
C ASN A 57 -7.73 3.28 -0.16
N PHE A 58 -6.49 2.91 0.19
CA PHE A 58 -5.37 2.93 -0.72
C PHE A 58 -4.49 1.70 -0.48
N CYS A 59 -3.97 1.13 -1.56
CA CYS A 59 -3.05 0.01 -1.53
C CYS A 59 -1.85 0.29 -2.42
N VAL A 60 -0.66 0.00 -1.87
CA VAL A 60 0.57 -0.09 -2.66
C VAL A 60 0.99 -1.53 -2.73
N VAL A 61 1.25 -1.95 -3.96
CA VAL A 61 1.79 -3.26 -4.26
C VAL A 61 3.24 -3.07 -4.65
N ASN A 62 4.15 -3.61 -3.83
CA ASN A 62 5.58 -3.68 -4.13
C ASN A 62 5.94 -5.10 -4.54
N GLU A 63 6.76 -5.21 -5.57
CA GLU A 63 7.36 -6.47 -6.00
C GLU A 63 8.89 -6.36 -5.96
N TYR A 64 9.51 -7.40 -5.43
CA TYR A 64 10.94 -7.62 -5.44
C TYR A 64 11.18 -8.93 -6.20
N ARG A 65 11.84 -8.87 -7.35
CA ARG A 65 12.02 -10.06 -8.22
C ARG A 65 13.08 -11.00 -7.67
N ASP A 66 14.07 -10.43 -7.01
CA ASP A 66 15.16 -11.11 -6.34
C ASP A 66 15.61 -10.28 -5.12
N GLY A 67 16.55 -10.81 -4.33
CA GLY A 67 17.11 -10.10 -3.17
C GLY A 67 18.02 -8.92 -3.52
N LEU A 68 18.12 -8.52 -4.80
CA LEU A 68 18.83 -7.31 -5.24
C LEU A 68 17.89 -6.11 -5.35
N ASP A 69 16.61 -6.34 -5.66
CA ASP A 69 15.59 -5.29 -5.60
C ASP A 69 15.38 -4.90 -4.12
N LYS A 70 15.70 -3.65 -3.77
CA LYS A 70 15.58 -3.14 -2.39
C LYS A 70 15.00 -1.75 -2.36
N ILE A 71 14.14 -1.49 -1.38
CA ILE A 71 13.79 -0.12 -1.01
C ILE A 71 14.81 0.38 0.02
N GLY A 72 15.44 1.52 -0.27
CA GLY A 72 16.39 2.12 0.66
C GLY A 72 15.73 2.46 2.00
N LEU A 73 16.54 2.59 3.06
CA LEU A 73 16.04 2.99 4.38
C LEU A 73 15.28 4.32 4.24
N HIS A 74 13.99 4.27 4.55
CA HIS A 74 13.12 5.44 4.54
C HIS A 74 12.10 5.29 5.65
N LYS A 75 11.41 6.39 5.94
CA LYS A 75 10.25 6.41 6.81
C LYS A 75 9.08 6.88 5.99
N ASP A 76 7.95 6.19 6.09
CA ASP A 76 6.66 6.67 5.62
C ASP A 76 6.29 7.92 6.45
N ASN A 77 6.61 9.09 5.90
CA ASN A 77 6.48 10.41 6.52
C ASN A 77 5.78 11.38 5.54
N GLU A 78 5.03 10.83 4.58
CA GLU A 78 4.29 11.59 3.58
C GLU A 78 3.22 12.45 4.25
N ARG A 79 3.11 13.71 3.81
CA ARG A 79 2.14 14.68 4.36
C ARG A 79 0.68 14.24 4.21
N ASP A 80 0.41 13.35 3.26
CA ASP A 80 -0.93 12.86 2.95
C ASP A 80 -1.35 11.66 3.84
N LEU A 81 -0.45 11.13 4.67
CA LEU A 81 -0.73 10.05 5.61
C LEU A 81 -1.33 10.60 6.90
N ASN A 82 -2.35 9.91 7.42
CA ASN A 82 -2.86 10.19 8.74
C ASN A 82 -2.03 9.46 9.81
N SER A 83 -1.32 10.20 10.65
CA SER A 83 -0.45 9.66 11.70
C SER A 83 -1.18 8.86 12.79
N LEU A 84 -2.50 8.98 12.90
CA LEU A 84 -3.32 8.23 13.85
C LEU A 84 -3.71 6.84 13.34
N TYR A 85 -3.47 6.55 12.06
CA TYR A 85 -3.85 5.29 11.46
C TYR A 85 -2.62 4.45 11.12
N PRO A 86 -2.67 3.13 11.37
CA PRO A 86 -1.57 2.25 11.11
C PRO A 86 -1.38 2.02 9.61
N ILE A 87 -0.17 1.62 9.25
CA ILE A 87 0.13 1.03 7.95
C ILE A 87 0.08 -0.49 8.14
N VAL A 88 -0.78 -1.17 7.38
CA VAL A 88 -0.88 -2.63 7.40
C VAL A 88 -0.09 -3.18 6.24
N SER A 89 0.75 -4.20 6.45
CA SER A 89 1.56 -4.83 5.40
C SER A 89 1.38 -6.34 5.36
N PHE A 90 1.16 -6.86 4.15
CA PHE A 90 1.15 -8.27 3.83
C PHE A 90 2.26 -8.59 2.83
N SER A 91 3.19 -9.44 3.26
CA SER A 91 4.28 -9.95 2.42
C SER A 91 3.94 -11.36 1.94
N PHE A 92 4.18 -11.63 0.66
CA PHE A 92 3.93 -12.92 0.03
C PHE A 92 5.19 -13.37 -0.72
N GLY A 93 5.40 -14.68 -0.83
CA GLY A 93 6.56 -15.23 -1.53
C GLY A 93 7.78 -15.42 -0.64
N ALA A 94 8.95 -15.03 -1.15
CA ALA A 94 10.23 -15.27 -0.50
C ALA A 94 10.36 -14.50 0.83
N ARG A 95 11.10 -15.09 1.77
CA ARG A 95 11.39 -14.45 3.05
C ARG A 95 12.54 -13.46 2.86
N GLU A 96 12.20 -12.20 2.68
CA GLU A 96 13.11 -11.06 2.81
C GLU A 96 13.37 -10.79 4.31
N THR A 97 14.58 -10.34 4.67
CA THR A 97 14.97 -10.02 6.06
C THR A 97 15.45 -8.58 6.17
#